data_AF-F9U9V6-F1
#
_entry.id   AF-F9U9V6-F1
#
_cell.length_a   1.000
_cell.length_b   1.000
_cell.length_c   1.000
_cell.angle_alpha   90.00
_cell.angle_beta   90.00
_cell.angle_gamma   90.00
#
_symmetry.space_group_name_H-M   'P 1'
#
loop_
_entity.id
_entity.type
_entity.pdbx_description
1 polymer ?
#
loop_
_entity_poly.entity_id
_entity_poly.type
_entity_poly.pdbx_seq_one_letter_code
_entity_poly.pdbx_strand_id
1 'polypeptide(L)'
;MANWIFSVRTARLAIGVFAILAAAGCTNHLQERSLIPPTDPQAQACVASCELSRSQCEQRQRTREDECRVFYERLSAEHDACLATPGALCIRPAPCEAADMTICRIQHEECIVGCGGTVETQFALPRASAT
;
A
#
# COMPACT_ATOMS: atom_id res chain seq x y z
N MET A 1 12.52 52.52 18.49
CA MET A 1 13.09 51.63 17.46
C MET A 1 13.64 50.37 18.12
N ALA A 2 12.83 49.33 18.34
CA ALA A 2 13.29 47.98 18.71
C ALA A 2 12.07 47.05 18.85
N ASN A 3 11.65 46.37 17.78
CA ASN A 3 10.71 45.26 17.93
C ASN A 3 10.86 44.13 16.90
N TRP A 4 11.95 44.08 16.15
CA TRP A 4 12.16 43.10 15.07
C TRP A 4 12.98 41.86 15.49
N ILE A 5 13.54 41.84 16.71
CA ILE A 5 14.47 40.78 17.15
C ILE A 5 13.71 39.52 17.64
N PHE A 6 12.46 39.66 18.10
CA PHE A 6 11.69 38.53 18.63
C PHE A 6 11.10 37.60 17.54
N SER A 7 10.95 38.08 16.31
CA SER A 7 10.37 37.30 15.20
C SER A 7 11.32 36.23 14.64
N VAL A 8 12.64 36.46 14.71
CA VAL A 8 13.64 35.54 14.15
C VAL A 8 13.84 34.31 15.05
N ARG A 9 13.69 34.48 16.37
CA ARG A 9 13.83 33.36 17.33
C ARG A 9 12.68 32.37 17.27
N THR A 10 11.45 32.87 17.10
CA THR A 10 10.26 32.01 16.95
C THR A 10 10.25 31.29 15.60
N ALA A 11 10.71 31.94 14.52
CA ALA A 11 10.86 31.29 13.22
C ALA A 11 11.88 30.12 13.25
N ARG A 12 13.02 30.28 13.95
CA ARG A 12 14.02 29.21 14.10
C ARG A 12 13.50 28.01 14.91
N LEU A 13 12.69 28.26 15.94
CA LEU A 13 12.07 27.19 16.72
C LEU A 13 11.00 26.45 15.90
N ALA A 14 10.18 27.18 15.13
CA ALA A 14 9.16 26.58 14.27
C ALA A 14 9.78 25.68 13.17
N ILE A 15 10.89 26.11 12.56
CA ILE A 15 11.62 25.29 11.56
C ILE A 15 12.20 24.02 12.21
N GLY A 16 12.74 24.13 13.43
CA GLY A 16 13.25 22.97 14.16
C GLY A 16 12.17 21.93 14.47
N VAL A 17 10.99 22.36 14.90
CA VAL A 17 9.86 21.47 15.19
C VAL A 17 9.32 20.81 13.92
N PHE A 18 9.21 21.56 12.81
CA PHE A 18 8.80 20.99 11.51
C PHE A 18 9.80 19.97 10.98
N ALA A 19 11.11 20.18 11.18
CA ALA A 19 12.14 19.22 10.76
C ALA A 19 12.06 17.90 11.54
N ILE A 20 11.76 17.95 12.85
CA ILE A 20 11.60 16.75 13.68
C ILE A 20 10.33 15.99 13.30
N LEU A 21 9.22 16.69 13.04
CA LEU A 21 7.96 16.07 12.59
C LEU A 21 8.08 15.45 11.19
N ALA A 22 8.84 16.07 10.28
CA ALA A 22 9.09 15.50 8.95
C ALA A 22 9.98 14.23 9.01
N ALA A 23 10.92 14.15 9.96
CA ALA A 23 11.79 12.99 10.11
C ALA A 23 11.07 11.75 10.70
N ALA A 24 10.00 11.94 11.48
CA ALA A 24 9.24 10.84 12.08
C ALA A 24 8.36 10.07 11.07
N GLY A 25 8.16 10.59 9.85
CA GLY A 25 7.31 9.98 8.82
C GLY A 25 8.01 8.98 7.88
N CYS A 26 9.35 8.91 7.87
CA CYS A 26 10.12 8.17 6.85
C CYS A 26 10.77 6.85 7.33
N THR A 27 10.43 6.32 8.50
CA THR A 27 11.22 5.23 9.13
C THR A 27 10.70 3.80 8.91
N ASN A 28 9.59 3.59 8.20
CA ASN A 28 8.99 2.25 8.07
C ASN A 28 9.68 1.32 7.05
N HIS A 29 10.61 1.83 6.22
CA HIS A 29 11.30 1.00 5.21
C HIS A 29 12.31 0.03 5.85
N LEU A 30 12.76 0.27 7.08
CA LEU A 30 13.81 -0.55 7.71
C LEU A 30 13.29 -1.84 8.37
N GLN A 31 11.97 -2.07 8.36
CA GLN A 31 11.37 -3.21 9.03
C GLN A 31 11.09 -4.33 8.01
N GLU A 32 11.97 -5.33 7.98
CA GLU A 32 11.81 -6.54 7.19
C GLU A 32 10.91 -7.51 7.96
N ARG A 33 9.81 -7.93 7.32
CA ARG A 33 8.77 -8.75 7.94
C ARG A 33 8.85 -10.16 7.35
N SER A 34 9.22 -11.14 8.16
CA SER A 34 9.36 -12.54 7.74
C SER A 34 8.28 -13.40 8.40
N LEU A 35 7.54 -14.15 7.58
CA LEU A 35 6.55 -15.11 8.02
C LEU A 35 7.23 -16.47 8.24
N ILE A 36 7.10 -17.03 9.44
CA ILE A 36 7.63 -18.35 9.79
C ILE A 36 6.43 -19.29 9.94
N PRO A 37 6.21 -20.22 8.99
CA PRO A 37 5.10 -21.16 9.08
C PRO A 37 5.37 -22.22 10.18
N PRO A 38 4.31 -22.76 10.79
CA PRO A 38 4.44 -23.82 11.79
C PRO A 38 4.95 -25.11 11.12
N THR A 39 5.92 -25.78 11.76
CA THR A 39 6.50 -27.04 11.28
C THR A 39 5.76 -28.29 11.78
N ASP A 40 4.74 -28.12 12.64
CA ASP A 40 3.94 -29.23 13.16
C ASP A 40 3.13 -29.90 12.03
N PRO A 41 3.19 -31.24 11.87
CA PRO A 41 2.41 -31.95 10.87
C PRO A 41 0.89 -31.75 10.98
N GLN A 42 0.35 -31.49 12.18
CA GLN A 42 -1.07 -31.15 12.36
C GLN A 42 -1.42 -29.76 11.80
N ALA A 43 -0.45 -28.83 11.79
CA ALA A 43 -0.65 -27.48 11.27
C ALA A 43 -0.52 -27.38 9.75
N GLN A 44 0.09 -28.37 9.09
CA GLN A 44 0.32 -28.37 7.63
C GLN A 44 -0.99 -28.31 6.82
N ALA A 45 -2.05 -28.99 7.28
CA ALA A 45 -3.36 -28.92 6.63
C ALA A 45 -3.96 -27.50 6.71
N CYS A 46 -3.75 -26.80 7.83
CA CYS A 46 -4.16 -25.41 8.02
C CYS A 46 -3.37 -24.49 7.07
N VAL A 47 -2.04 -24.64 7.01
CA VAL A 47 -1.17 -23.88 6.10
C VAL A 47 -1.59 -24.04 4.64
N ALA A 48 -1.87 -25.27 4.20
CA ALA A 48 -2.35 -25.53 2.84
C ALA A 48 -3.68 -24.81 2.53
N SER A 49 -4.58 -24.71 3.51
CA SER A 49 -5.83 -23.94 3.36
C SER A 49 -5.59 -22.43 3.27
N CYS A 50 -4.56 -21.90 3.95
CA CYS A 50 -4.15 -20.50 3.84
C CYS A 50 -3.56 -20.17 2.47
N GLU A 51 -2.79 -21.09 1.86
CA GLU A 51 -2.28 -20.92 0.49
C GLU A 51 -3.40 -20.93 -0.54
N LEU A 52 -4.36 -21.85 -0.40
CA LEU A 52 -5.55 -21.84 -1.25
C LEU A 52 -6.30 -20.51 -1.12
N SER A 53 -6.53 -20.04 0.11
CA SER A 53 -7.22 -18.78 0.37
C SER A 53 -6.48 -17.57 -0.24
N ARG A 54 -5.14 -17.56 -0.18
CA ARG A 54 -4.30 -16.56 -0.83
C ARG A 54 -4.50 -16.55 -2.35
N SER A 55 -4.40 -17.71 -3.00
CA SER A 55 -4.58 -17.83 -4.45
C SER A 55 -5.97 -17.34 -4.90
N GLN A 56 -7.00 -17.66 -4.12
CA GLN A 56 -8.36 -17.18 -4.38
C GLN A 56 -8.48 -15.67 -4.19
N CYS A 57 -7.81 -15.09 -3.19
CA CYS A 57 -7.76 -13.65 -3.02
C CYS A 57 -7.11 -12.96 -4.22
N GLU A 58 -5.93 -13.42 -4.63
CA GLU A 58 -5.20 -12.86 -5.77
C GLU A 58 -6.02 -12.94 -7.05
N GLN A 59 -6.68 -14.09 -7.29
CA GLN A 59 -7.58 -14.25 -8.43
C GLN A 59 -8.73 -13.25 -8.41
N ARG A 60 -9.38 -13.04 -7.25
CA ARG A 60 -10.46 -12.05 -7.10
C ARG A 60 -9.97 -10.63 -7.37
N GLN A 61 -8.76 -10.29 -6.91
CA GLN A 61 -8.20 -8.96 -7.16
C GLN A 61 -7.93 -8.73 -8.64
N ARG A 62 -7.36 -9.72 -9.35
CA ARG A 62 -7.15 -9.65 -10.81
C ARG A 62 -8.47 -9.52 -11.57
N THR A 63 -9.47 -10.32 -11.20
CA THR A 63 -10.80 -10.23 -11.84
C THR A 63 -11.42 -8.84 -11.67
N ARG A 64 -11.29 -8.21 -10.50
CA ARG A 64 -11.78 -6.83 -10.29
C ARG A 64 -11.06 -5.81 -11.16
N GLU A 65 -9.74 -5.93 -11.29
CA GLU A 65 -8.96 -5.06 -12.17
C GLU A 65 -9.36 -5.24 -13.64
N ASP A 66 -9.51 -6.49 -14.08
CA ASP A 66 -9.93 -6.82 -15.44
C ASP A 66 -11.35 -6.30 -15.74
N GLU A 67 -12.30 -6.50 -14.82
CA GLU A 67 -13.66 -5.97 -14.93
C GLU A 67 -13.67 -4.44 -15.01
N CYS A 68 -12.86 -3.77 -14.18
CA CYS A 68 -12.70 -2.33 -14.26
C CYS A 68 -12.17 -1.91 -15.62
N ARG A 69 -11.11 -2.55 -16.13
CA ARG A 69 -10.50 -2.20 -17.41
C ARG A 69 -11.50 -2.31 -18.57
N VAL A 70 -12.24 -3.42 -18.62
CA VAL A 70 -13.29 -3.63 -19.64
C VAL A 70 -14.36 -2.54 -19.54
N PHE A 71 -14.79 -2.19 -18.33
CA PHE A 71 -15.78 -1.15 -18.13
C PHE A 71 -15.25 0.25 -18.52
N TYR A 72 -14.00 0.56 -18.18
CA TYR A 72 -13.34 1.81 -18.54
C TYR A 72 -13.19 1.96 -20.06
N GLU A 73 -12.77 0.92 -20.77
CA GLU A 73 -12.65 0.92 -22.23
C GLU A 73 -14.00 1.22 -22.88
N ARG A 74 -15.07 0.58 -22.40
CA ARG A 74 -16.43 0.85 -22.87
C ARG A 74 -16.84 2.30 -22.63
N LEU A 75 -16.69 2.81 -21.41
CA LEU A 75 -17.06 4.19 -21.09
C LEU A 75 -16.21 5.21 -21.86
N SER A 76 -14.95 4.88 -22.15
CA SER A 76 -14.08 5.73 -22.95
C SER A 76 -14.58 5.84 -24.38
N ALA A 77 -15.00 4.72 -24.99
CA ALA A 77 -15.62 4.73 -26.31
C ALA A 77 -16.94 5.52 -26.34
N GLU A 78 -17.78 5.38 -25.30
CA GLU A 78 -19.02 6.15 -25.15
C GLU A 78 -18.73 7.66 -24.97
N HIS A 79 -17.68 8.00 -24.22
CA HIS A 79 -17.22 9.38 -24.05
C HIS A 79 -16.74 9.99 -25.38
N ASP A 80 -15.96 9.25 -26.17
CA ASP A 80 -15.48 9.72 -27.48
C ASP A 80 -16.64 9.95 -28.45
N ALA A 81 -17.65 9.07 -28.44
CA ALA A 81 -18.89 9.27 -29.19
C ALA A 81 -19.68 10.50 -28.70
N CYS A 82 -19.70 10.75 -27.39
CA CYS A 82 -20.31 11.96 -26.84
C CYS A 82 -19.60 13.24 -27.32
N LEU A 83 -18.26 13.25 -27.34
CA LEU A 83 -17.48 14.40 -27.81
C LEU A 83 -17.73 14.75 -29.28
N ALA A 84 -18.16 13.77 -30.09
CA ALA A 84 -18.56 14.02 -31.48
C ALA A 84 -19.89 14.79 -31.61
N THR A 85 -20.64 14.97 -30.51
CA THR A 85 -21.92 15.67 -30.50
C THR A 85 -21.75 17.13 -30.05
N PRO A 86 -22.02 18.13 -30.90
CA PRO A 86 -21.87 19.54 -30.54
C PRO A 86 -22.77 19.94 -29.35
N GLY A 87 -22.17 20.59 -28.35
CA GLY A 87 -22.90 21.09 -27.16
C GLY A 87 -23.20 20.03 -26.10
N ALA A 88 -22.75 18.79 -26.26
CA ALA A 88 -22.91 17.75 -25.24
C ALA A 88 -21.98 17.97 -24.03
N LEU A 89 -22.49 17.64 -22.84
CA LEU A 89 -21.70 17.59 -21.60
C LEU A 89 -21.23 16.16 -21.36
N CYS A 90 -19.99 15.87 -21.73
CA CYS A 90 -19.41 14.53 -21.63
C CYS A 90 -18.64 14.37 -20.31
N ILE A 91 -18.94 13.30 -19.57
CA ILE A 91 -18.24 12.96 -18.32
C ILE A 91 -17.09 12.04 -18.65
N ARG A 92 -15.88 12.42 -18.24
CA ARG A 92 -14.70 11.57 -18.40
C ARG A 92 -14.77 10.39 -17.42
N PRO A 93 -14.57 9.14 -17.88
CA PRO A 93 -14.50 7.99 -16.98
C PRO A 93 -13.27 8.07 -16.06
N ALA A 94 -13.45 7.61 -14.82
CA ALA A 94 -12.37 7.51 -13.85
C ALA A 94 -11.42 6.36 -14.23
N PRO A 95 -10.09 6.54 -14.11
CA PRO A 95 -9.14 5.46 -14.42
C PRO A 95 -9.26 4.32 -13.42
N CYS A 96 -8.91 3.11 -13.85
CA CYS A 96 -8.83 1.95 -12.98
C CYS A 96 -7.57 2.02 -12.10
N GLU A 97 -7.75 1.79 -10.81
CA GLU A 97 -6.64 1.57 -9.89
C GLU A 97 -6.16 0.13 -10.00
N ALA A 98 -4.84 -0.08 -9.92
CA ALA A 98 -4.26 -1.41 -9.94
C ALA A 98 -4.71 -2.22 -8.73
N ALA A 99 -4.84 -3.53 -8.89
CA ALA A 99 -5.16 -4.42 -7.79
C ALA A 99 -4.14 -4.34 -6.65
N ASP A 100 -4.61 -3.99 -5.45
CA ASP A 100 -3.76 -4.04 -4.26
C ASP A 100 -3.59 -5.49 -3.78
N MET A 101 -2.45 -6.09 -4.12
CA MET A 101 -2.08 -7.44 -3.68
C MET A 101 -1.63 -7.49 -2.21
N THR A 102 -1.39 -6.34 -1.58
CA THR A 102 -0.97 -6.26 -0.17
C THR A 102 -2.04 -6.87 0.75
N ILE A 103 -3.32 -6.70 0.41
CA ILE A 103 -4.41 -7.28 1.21
C ILE A 103 -4.37 -8.81 1.22
N CYS A 104 -4.04 -9.45 0.10
CA CYS A 104 -3.95 -10.90 0.01
C CYS A 104 -2.75 -11.43 0.80
N ARG A 105 -1.63 -10.69 0.80
CA ARG A 105 -0.46 -11.00 1.63
C ARG A 105 -0.79 -10.90 3.11
N ILE A 106 -1.43 -9.81 3.55
CA ILE A 106 -1.79 -9.59 4.96
C ILE A 106 -2.74 -10.70 5.44
N GLN A 107 -3.80 -11.00 4.67
CA GLN A 107 -4.75 -12.06 5.02
C GLN A 107 -4.08 -13.44 5.11
N HIS A 108 -3.11 -13.71 4.22
CA HIS A 108 -2.34 -14.94 4.26
C HIS A 108 -1.45 -15.01 5.51
N GLU A 109 -0.72 -13.94 5.85
CA GLU A 109 0.09 -13.85 7.07
C GLU A 109 -0.76 -14.08 8.32
N GLU A 110 -1.92 -13.42 8.43
CA GLU A 110 -2.87 -13.59 9.54
C GLU A 110 -3.39 -15.03 9.63
N CYS A 111 -3.68 -15.67 8.49
CA CYS A 111 -4.10 -17.07 8.45
C CYS A 111 -3.01 -18.01 8.97
N ILE A 112 -1.77 -17.82 8.53
CA ILE A 112 -0.62 -18.64 8.96
C ILE A 112 -0.34 -18.46 10.46
N VAL A 113 -0.46 -17.25 10.99
CA VAL A 113 -0.39 -17.00 12.44
C VAL A 113 -1.50 -17.74 13.18
N GLY A 114 -2.72 -17.76 12.63
CA GLY A 114 -3.84 -18.55 13.16
C GLY A 114 -3.57 -20.07 13.19
N CYS A 115 -2.75 -20.57 12.27
CA CYS A 115 -2.30 -21.96 12.25
C CYS A 115 -1.16 -22.27 13.25
N GLY A 116 -0.68 -21.29 14.01
CA GLY A 116 0.45 -21.43 14.93
C GLY A 116 1.79 -20.94 14.36
N GLY A 117 1.79 -20.26 13.21
CA GLY A 117 2.96 -19.56 12.69
C GLY A 117 3.27 -18.28 13.45
N THR A 118 4.42 -17.68 13.17
CA THR A 118 4.85 -16.42 13.78
C THR A 118 5.27 -15.41 12.71
N VAL A 119 5.11 -14.13 13.03
CA VAL A 119 5.61 -13.04 12.21
C VAL A 119 6.75 -12.40 12.96
N GLU A 120 7.96 -12.53 12.44
CA GLU A 120 9.11 -11.81 12.95
C GLU A 120 9.28 -10.49 12.19
N THR A 121 9.57 -9.43 12.95
CA THR A 121 9.95 -8.14 12.38
C THR A 121 11.40 -7.88 12.74
N GLN A 122 12.26 -7.86 11.74
CA GLN A 122 13.67 -7.55 11.91
C GLN A 122 13.95 -6.14 11.40
N PHE A 123 14.70 -5.35 12.16
CA PHE A 123 15.17 -4.06 11.70
C PHE A 123 16.46 -4.28 10.89
N ALA A 124 16.38 -4.14 9.58
CA ALA A 124 17.55 -4.17 8.72
C ALA A 124 18.33 -2.86 8.92
N LEU A 125 19.36 -2.88 9.76
CA LEU A 125 20.31 -1.76 9.84
C LEU A 125 21.03 -1.65 8.48
N PRO A 126 21.06 -0.47 7.83
CA PRO A 126 21.86 -0.29 6.63
C PRO A 126 23.32 -0.58 6.99
N ARG A 127 23.92 -1.60 6.36
CA ARG A 127 25.37 -1.80 6.42
C ARG A 127 26.01 -0.51 5.88
N ALA A 128 26.69 0.22 6.75
CA ALA A 128 27.58 1.27 6.30
C ALA A 128 28.64 0.61 5.41
N SER A 129 28.56 0.86 4.10
CA SER A 129 29.60 0.52 3.15
C SER A 129 30.85 1.31 3.56
N ALA A 130 31.76 0.68 4.30
CA ALA A 130 33.07 1.23 4.54
C ALA A 130 33.87 1.09 3.25
N THR A 131 33.96 2.18 2.48
CA THR A 131 34.96 2.40 1.42
C THR A 131 36.02 3.35 1.95
#